data_AF-A0A1Q1FI28-F1
#
_entry.id   AF-A0A1Q1FI28-F1
#
_cell.length_a   1.000
_cell.length_b   1.000
_cell.length_c   1.000
_cell.angle_alpha   90.00
_cell.angle_beta   90.00
_cell.angle_gamma   90.00
#
_symmetry.space_group_name_H-M   'P 1'
#
loop_
_entity.id
_entity.type
_entity.pdbx_description
1 polymer ?
#
loop_
_entity_poly.entity_id
_entity_poly.type
_entity_poly.pdbx_seq_one_letter_code
_entity_poly.pdbx_strand_id
1 'polypeptide(L)' 'MSEKTIVDFIEEWQTGAALLLASAFVGLLVGSTVGNRSSAIAGFVSFFVGSILAFLAFSYLLYGR' A
#
# COMPACT_ATOMS: atom_id res chain seq x y z
N MET A 1 -22.18 19.36 10.57
CA MET A 1 -21.22 19.24 9.46
C MET A 1 -20.17 20.32 9.69
N SER A 2 -19.03 19.97 10.30
CA SER A 2 -17.93 20.93 10.45
C SER A 2 -17.45 21.33 9.06
N GLU A 3 -17.16 22.61 8.83
CA GLU A 3 -16.49 23.04 7.60
C GLU A 3 -15.15 22.30 7.51
N LYS A 4 -15.06 21.25 6.67
CA LYS A 4 -13.76 20.65 6.33
C LYS A 4 -13.04 21.68 5.49
N THR A 5 -11.89 22.13 5.99
CA THR A 5 -11.05 23.05 5.25
C THR A 5 -10.41 22.33 4.07
N ILE A 6 -9.94 23.10 3.08
CA ILE A 6 -9.17 22.55 1.96
C ILE A 6 -7.93 21.79 2.48
N VAL A 7 -7.36 22.23 3.60
CA VAL A 7 -6.20 21.59 4.24
C VAL A 7 -6.56 20.19 4.73
N ASP A 8 -7.68 20.04 5.45
CA ASP A 8 -8.13 18.72 5.94
C ASP A 8 -8.34 17.72 4.80
N PHE A 9 -8.87 18.20 3.66
CA PHE A 9 -9.04 17.38 2.47
C PHE A 9 -7.69 16.93 1.87
N ILE A 10 -6.72 17.85 1.79
CA ILE A 10 -5.38 17.53 1.28
C ILE A 10 -4.67 16.53 2.17
N GLU A 11 -4.75 16.68 3.50
CA GLU A 11 -4.13 15.75 4.45
C GLU A 11 -4.71 14.34 4.34
N GLU A 12 -6.04 14.23 4.23
CA GLU A 12 -6.72 12.94 4.03
C GLU A 12 -6.29 12.27 2.71
N TRP A 13 -6.21 13.06 1.63
CA TRP A 13 -5.72 12.57 0.34
C TRP A 13 -4.25 12.14 0.39
N GLN A 14 -3.38 12.92 1.01
CA GLN A 14 -1.95 12.62 1.16
C GLN A 14 -1.74 11.34 1.96
N THR A 15 -2.54 11.12 3.02
CA THR A 15 -2.48 9.89 3.80
C THR A 15 -2.88 8.69 2.95
N GLY A 16 -3.94 8.81 2.16
CA GLY A 16 -4.34 7.77 1.21
C GLY A 16 -3.28 7.47 0.15
N ALA A 17 -2.68 8.51 -0.44
CA ALA A 17 -1.62 8.38 -1.42
C ALA A 17 -0.37 7.72 -0.82
N ALA A 18 0.04 8.14 0.38
CA ALA A 18 1.17 7.56 1.10
C ALA A 18 0.93 6.07 1.41
N LEU A 19 -0.29 5.71 1.80
CA LEU A 19 -0.66 4.32 2.06
C LEU A 19 -0.55 3.45 0.81
N LEU A 20 -1.04 3.92 -0.34
CA LEU A 20 -0.92 3.20 -1.62
C LEU A 20 0.56 3.02 -2.02
N LEU A 21 1.36 4.09 -1.91
CA LEU A 21 2.79 4.04 -2.22
C LEU A 21 3.56 3.10 -1.30
N ALA A 22 3.30 3.15 0.01
CA ALA A 22 3.92 2.26 0.99
C ALA A 22 3.56 0.79 0.71
N SER A 23 2.31 0.52 0.36
CA SER A 23 1.83 -0.83 0.02
C SER A 23 2.50 -1.35 -1.25
N ALA A 24 2.57 -0.54 -2.30
CA ALA A 24 3.27 -0.87 -3.54
C ALA A 24 4.77 -1.11 -3.30
N PHE A 25 5.39 -0.31 -2.43
CA PHE A 25 6.79 -0.47 -2.06
C PHE A 25 7.05 -1.83 -1.37
N VAL A 26 6.21 -2.21 -0.41
CA VAL A 26 6.29 -3.54 0.22
C VAL A 26 6.10 -4.65 -0.82
N GLY A 27 5.12 -4.49 -1.70
CA GLY A 27 4.93 -5.40 -2.83
C GLY A 27 6.15 -5.53 -3.72
N LEU A 28 6.87 -4.44 -4.02
CA LEU A 28 8.10 -4.49 -4.82
C LEU A 28 9.22 -5.27 -4.11
N LEU A 29 9.36 -5.10 -2.79
CA LEU A 29 10.34 -5.87 -2.02
C LEU A 29 10.01 -7.37 -2.04
N VAL A 30 8.74 -7.73 -1.84
CA VAL A 30 8.30 -9.13 -1.90
C VAL A 30 8.44 -9.68 -3.33
N GLY A 31 7.97 -8.94 -4.33
CA GLY A 31 8.03 -9.33 -5.74
C GLY A 31 9.44 -9.54 -6.26
N SER A 32 10.37 -8.65 -5.92
CA SER A 32 11.79 -8.77 -6.31
C SER A 32 12.48 -9.95 -5.62
N THR A 33 12.23 -10.17 -4.33
CA THR A 33 12.82 -11.28 -3.59
C THR A 33 12.33 -12.65 -4.08
N VAL A 34 11.03 -12.79 -4.36
CA VAL A 34 10.44 -14.00 -4.93
C VAL A 34 10.85 -14.20 -6.38
N GLY A 35 10.82 -13.12 -7.17
CA GLY A 35 11.18 -13.14 -8.59
C GLY A 35 12.61 -13.63 -8.82
N ASN A 36 13.56 -13.15 -8.01
CA ASN A 36 14.95 -13.56 -8.07
C ASN A 36 15.20 -15.02 -7.65
N ARG A 37 14.29 -15.62 -6.86
CA ARG A 37 14.45 -16.99 -6.32
C ARG A 37 13.69 -18.06 -7.10
N SER A 38 12.64 -17.68 -7.82
CA SER A 38 11.73 -18.62 -8.47
C SER A 38 11.59 -18.33 -9.97
N SER A 39 10.83 -17.31 -10.32
CA SER A 39 10.57 -16.92 -11.71
C SER A 39 9.99 -15.52 -11.77
N ALA A 40 10.08 -14.86 -12.93
CA ALA A 40 9.48 -13.55 -13.16
C ALA A 40 7.96 -13.55 -12.91
N ILE A 41 7.26 -14.62 -13.29
CA ILE A 41 5.81 -14.76 -13.07
C ILE A 41 5.50 -14.86 -11.57
N ALA A 42 6.25 -15.68 -10.82
CA ALA A 42 6.08 -15.78 -9.37
C ALA A 42 6.36 -14.43 -8.68
N GLY A 43 7.41 -13.72 -9.11
CA GLY A 43 7.70 -12.36 -8.66
C GLY A 43 6.54 -11.40 -8.90
N PHE A 44 6.00 -11.39 -10.13
CA PHE A 44 4.86 -10.54 -10.49
C PHE A 44 3.61 -10.84 -9.65
N VAL A 45 3.25 -12.11 -9.47
CA VAL A 45 2.09 -12.50 -8.62
C VAL A 45 2.32 -12.08 -7.18
N SER A 46 3.51 -12.35 -6.63
CA SER A 46 3.84 -11.99 -5.25
C SER A 46 3.91 -10.49 -5.01
N PHE A 47 4.20 -9.66 -6.03
CA PHE A 47 4.07 -8.21 -5.94
C PHE A 47 2.64 -7.77 -5.65
N PHE A 48 1.65 -8.27 -6.39
CA PHE A 48 0.25 -7.91 -6.16
C PHE A 48 -0.23 -8.42 -4.81
N VAL A 49 0.04 -9.69 -4.49
CA VAL A 49 -0.36 -10.28 -3.21
C VAL A 49 0.27 -9.53 -2.04
N GLY A 50 1.57 -9.24 -2.11
CA GLY A 50 2.28 -8.48 -1.08
C GLY A 50 1.75 -7.05 -0.93
N SER A 51 1.46 -6.37 -2.05
CA SER A 51 0.89 -5.02 -2.02
C SER A 51 -0.50 -5.00 -1.38
N ILE A 52 -1.37 -5.96 -1.73
CA ILE A 52 -2.73 -6.05 -1.18
C ILE A 52 -2.68 -6.34 0.32
N LEU A 53 -1.84 -7.28 0.75
CA LEU A 53 -1.69 -7.60 2.18
C LEU A 53 -1.11 -6.42 2.97
N ALA A 54 -0.12 -5.72 2.42
CA ALA A 54 0.43 -4.52 3.03
C ALA A 54 -0.61 -3.40 3.13
N PHE A 55 -1.41 -3.20 2.08
CA PHE A 55 -2.53 -2.25 2.08
C PHE A 55 -3.53 -2.58 3.19
N LEU A 56 -3.96 -3.84 3.30
CA LEU A 56 -4.89 -4.27 4.34
C LEU A 56 -4.32 -4.06 5.74
N ALA A 57 -3.05 -4.40 5.95
CA ALA A 57 -2.38 -4.22 7.24
C ALA A 57 -2.24 -2.74 7.60
N PHE A 58 -1.74 -1.90 6.70
CA PHE A 58 -1.59 -0.46 6.94
C PHE A 58 -2.94 0.23 7.10
N SER A 59 -3.93 -0.15 6.29
CA SER A 59 -5.28 0.38 6.38
C SER A 59 -5.93 0.03 7.71
N TYR A 60 -5.77 -1.21 8.18
CA TYR A 60 -6.25 -1.61 9.50
C TYR A 60 -5.56 -0.82 10.62
N LEU A 61 -4.24 -0.62 10.55
CA LEU A 61 -3.50 0.13 11.57
C LEU A 61 -3.86 1.63 11.60
N LEU A 62 -4.15 2.23 10.44
CA LEU A 62 -4.42 3.67 10.33
C LEU A 62 -5.89 4.02 10.49
N TYR A 63 -6.79 3.15 10.03
CA TYR A 63 -8.24 3.43 9.93
C TYR A 63 -9.13 2.44 10.69
N GLY A 64 -8.60 1.31 11.18
CA GLY A 64 -9.38 0.21 11.78
C GLY A 64 -9.85 0.44 13.22
N ARG A 65 -10.50 1.59 13.50
CA ARG A 65 -11.32 1.76 14.71
C ARG A 65 -12.65 1.02 14.58
#